data_AF-A0AA37IHJ3-F1
#
_entry.id   AF-A0AA37IHJ3-F1
#
_cell.length_a   1.000
_cell.length_b   1.000
_cell.length_c   1.000
_cell.angle_alpha   90.00
_cell.angle_beta   90.00
_cell.angle_gamma   90.00
#
_symmetry.space_group_name_H-M   'P 1'
#
loop_
_entity.id
_entity.type
_entity.pdbx_description
1 polymer ?
#
loop_
_entity_poly.entity_id
_entity_poly.type
_entity_poly.pdbx_seq_one_letter_code
_entity_poly.pdbx_strand_id
1 'polypeptide(L)'
;MLLGDDAKGLSANVVSRLKAQWADEHASWSRRDLSTSRYVYWWVDGIHTGLRSENSDGQCLLVIIGVRPDGRKERVAVGDGYRESKASWQELLLDLKARGLQAGPLLAVGDGAMGFWAAIEEVFPATRGQRCWFHKMGNVLNALPKSQQGRAKADLQAI
;
A
#
# COMPACT_ATOMS: atom_id res chain seq x y z
N MET A 1 25.76 13.67 -19.04
CA MET A 1 24.95 12.43 -19.00
C MET A 1 24.54 12.20 -17.55
N LEU A 2 23.24 12.17 -17.25
CA LEU A 2 22.66 12.20 -15.88
C LEU A 2 22.98 10.96 -15.00
N LEU A 3 23.71 9.97 -15.50
CA LEU A 3 23.82 8.63 -14.90
C LEU A 3 25.26 8.21 -14.54
N GLY A 4 26.23 9.14 -14.58
CA GLY A 4 27.64 8.86 -14.27
C GLY A 4 28.35 8.01 -15.33
N ASP A 5 29.66 7.84 -15.19
CA ASP A 5 30.52 7.17 -16.18
C ASP A 5 30.35 5.63 -16.20
N ASP A 6 29.67 5.08 -15.19
CA ASP A 6 29.44 3.64 -15.01
C ASP A 6 28.17 3.12 -15.72
N ALA A 7 27.34 3.99 -16.30
CA ALA A 7 26.09 3.61 -16.98
C ALA A 7 26.27 3.31 -18.49
N LYS A 8 27.33 2.57 -18.86
CA LYS A 8 27.58 2.16 -20.26
C LYS A 8 26.49 1.17 -20.72
N GLY A 9 25.44 1.67 -21.35
CA GLY A 9 24.33 0.88 -21.90
C GLY A 9 22.93 1.40 -21.56
N LEU A 10 22.80 2.34 -20.61
CA LEU A 10 21.54 2.98 -20.25
C LEU A 10 21.29 4.25 -21.09
N SER A 11 21.12 4.09 -22.40
CA SER A 11 20.71 5.21 -23.25
C SER A 11 19.27 5.63 -22.95
N ALA A 12 18.90 6.88 -23.27
CA ALA A 12 17.53 7.36 -23.12
C ALA A 12 16.50 6.44 -23.83
N ASN A 13 16.88 5.89 -24.98
CA ASN A 13 16.05 4.94 -25.73
C ASN A 13 15.85 3.62 -25.00
N VAL A 14 16.90 3.10 -24.33
CA VAL A 14 16.80 1.89 -23.50
C VAL A 14 15.87 2.13 -22.31
N VAL A 15 16.00 3.26 -21.62
CA VAL A 15 15.12 3.64 -20.51
C VAL A 15 13.67 3.77 -20.96
N SER A 16 13.41 4.44 -22.09
CA SER A 16 12.06 4.59 -22.65
C SER A 16 11.41 3.24 -22.95
N ARG A 17 12.15 2.33 -23.59
CA ARG A 17 11.66 0.98 -23.89
C ARG A 17 11.35 0.17 -22.62
N LEU A 18 12.22 0.22 -21.62
CA LEU A 18 11.99 -0.47 -20.34
C LEU A 18 10.74 0.07 -19.62
N LYS A 19 10.53 1.39 -19.62
CA LYS A 19 9.33 2.00 -19.05
C LYS A 19 8.06 1.54 -19.73
N ALA A 20 8.04 1.46 -21.06
CA ALA A 20 6.90 0.94 -21.81
C ALA A 20 6.59 -0.51 -21.43
N GLN A 21 7.63 -1.36 -21.39
CA GLN A 21 7.48 -2.75 -20.96
C GLN A 21 6.92 -2.86 -19.53
N TRP A 22 7.45 -2.09 -18.58
CA TRP A 22 6.96 -2.11 -17.20
C TRP A 22 5.53 -1.58 -17.08
N ALA A 23 5.13 -0.64 -17.93
CA ALA A 23 3.74 -0.17 -17.97
C ALA A 23 2.79 -1.28 -18.41
N ASP A 24 3.18 -2.06 -19.43
CA ASP A 24 2.39 -3.21 -19.90
C ASP A 24 2.33 -4.32 -18.83
N GLU A 25 3.46 -4.64 -18.20
CA GLU A 25 3.53 -5.60 -17.09
C GLU A 25 2.65 -5.17 -15.92
N HIS A 26 2.69 -3.89 -15.55
CA HIS A 26 1.84 -3.32 -14.50
C HIS A 26 0.36 -3.40 -14.87
N ALA A 27 0.00 -3.05 -16.11
CA ALA A 27 -1.38 -3.07 -16.59
C ALA A 27 -1.95 -4.50 -16.64
N SER A 28 -1.12 -5.49 -17.01
CA SER A 28 -1.47 -6.91 -16.93
C SER A 28 -1.66 -7.35 -15.48
N TRP A 29 -0.69 -7.03 -14.61
CA TRP A 29 -0.72 -7.39 -13.20
C TRP A 29 -1.89 -6.76 -12.44
N SER A 30 -2.25 -5.51 -12.74
CA SER A 30 -3.35 -4.81 -12.07
C SER A 30 -4.73 -5.36 -12.47
N ARG A 31 -4.85 -6.03 -13.62
CA ARG A 31 -6.08 -6.68 -14.10
C ARG A 31 -6.12 -8.20 -13.93
N ARG A 32 -5.10 -8.79 -13.29
CA ARG A 32 -5.00 -10.25 -13.12
C ARG A 32 -6.21 -10.82 -12.37
N ASP A 33 -6.56 -12.06 -12.70
CA ASP A 33 -7.59 -12.82 -12.00
C ASP A 33 -7.19 -13.12 -10.54
N LEU A 34 -8.14 -12.91 -9.63
CA LEU A 34 -8.02 -13.14 -8.20
C LEU A 34 -9.01 -14.20 -7.68
N SER A 35 -9.76 -14.88 -8.57
CA SER A 35 -10.72 -15.94 -8.23
C SER A 35 -10.17 -17.01 -7.30
N THR A 36 -8.92 -17.41 -7.54
CA THR A 36 -8.19 -18.43 -6.76
C THR A 36 -7.38 -17.85 -5.60
N SER A 37 -7.31 -16.52 -5.48
CA SER A 37 -6.56 -15.86 -4.42
C SER A 37 -7.30 -15.94 -3.10
N ARG A 38 -6.55 -16.19 -2.03
CA ARG A 38 -7.01 -16.18 -0.64
C ARG A 38 -5.94 -15.50 0.19
N TYR A 39 -6.35 -14.65 1.12
CA TYR A 39 -5.44 -13.92 1.99
C TYR A 39 -5.81 -14.13 3.45
N VAL A 40 -4.79 -14.32 4.29
CA VAL A 40 -4.93 -14.40 5.74
C VAL A 40 -4.74 -13.00 6.34
N TYR A 41 -3.69 -12.31 5.89
CA TYR A 41 -3.34 -10.97 6.35
C TYR A 41 -3.25 -10.01 5.17
N TRP A 42 -3.70 -8.77 5.38
CA TRP A 42 -3.30 -7.61 4.57
C TRP A 42 -2.57 -6.60 5.44
N TRP A 43 -1.52 -6.00 4.88
CA TRP A 43 -1.03 -4.69 5.29
C TRP A 43 -1.45 -3.66 4.26
N VAL A 44 -2.02 -2.57 4.74
CA VAL A 44 -2.48 -1.47 3.90
C VAL A 44 -1.81 -0.18 4.33
N ASP A 45 -1.47 0.63 3.34
CA ASP A 45 -0.85 1.93 3.57
C ASP A 45 -1.16 2.90 2.44
N GLY A 46 -1.09 4.19 2.75
CA GLY A 46 -1.15 5.26 1.78
C GLY A 46 0.20 5.98 1.68
N ILE A 47 0.83 5.89 0.53
CA ILE A 47 2.17 6.46 0.29
C ILE A 47 2.01 7.79 -0.43
N HIS A 48 2.23 8.88 0.29
CA HIS A 48 2.23 10.22 -0.27
C HIS A 48 3.46 10.42 -1.15
N THR A 49 3.25 10.67 -2.45
CA THR A 49 4.35 10.96 -3.36
C THR A 49 4.57 12.46 -3.44
N GLY A 50 5.83 12.90 -3.48
CA GLY A 50 6.18 14.33 -3.65
C GLY A 50 5.91 14.87 -5.06
N LEU A 51 5.26 14.10 -5.92
CA LEU A 51 4.89 14.50 -7.28
C LEU A 51 3.76 15.54 -7.19
N ARG A 52 4.16 16.80 -7.08
CA ARG A 52 3.25 17.94 -7.25
C ARG A 52 2.91 18.05 -8.74
N SER A 53 1.72 17.61 -9.13
CA SER A 53 1.07 18.16 -10.32
C SER A 53 0.50 19.52 -9.95
N GLU A 54 0.55 20.50 -10.86
CA GLU A 54 0.10 21.89 -10.62
C GLU A 54 -1.36 22.00 -10.15
N ASN A 55 -2.16 20.93 -10.27
CA ASN A 55 -3.58 20.88 -9.92
C ASN A 55 -3.98 19.72 -8.97
N SER A 56 -3.04 19.08 -8.26
CA SER A 56 -3.40 18.02 -7.30
C SER A 56 -2.70 18.20 -5.96
N ASP A 57 -3.46 18.56 -4.93
CA ASP A 57 -3.05 18.43 -3.53
C ASP A 57 -2.86 16.93 -3.21
N GLY A 58 -1.62 16.45 -3.36
CA GLY A 58 -1.12 15.19 -2.80
C GLY A 58 -1.61 13.92 -3.47
N GLN A 59 -0.93 13.48 -4.55
CA GLN A 59 -1.09 12.12 -5.04
C GLN A 59 -0.63 11.11 -3.97
N CYS A 60 -1.53 10.21 -3.58
CA CYS A 60 -1.25 9.12 -2.67
C CYS A 60 -1.36 7.78 -3.40
N LEU A 61 -0.38 6.90 -3.24
CA LEU A 61 -0.48 5.53 -3.72
C LEU A 61 -1.10 4.67 -2.61
N LEU A 62 -2.25 4.07 -2.89
CA LEU A 62 -2.87 3.11 -1.99
C LEU A 62 -2.26 1.74 -2.24
N VAL A 63 -1.65 1.14 -1.23
CA VAL A 63 -0.93 -0.12 -1.36
C VAL A 63 -1.54 -1.17 -0.46
N ILE A 64 -1.72 -2.39 -1.01
CA ILE A 64 -2.11 -3.58 -0.25
C ILE A 64 -1.07 -4.67 -0.48
N ILE A 65 -0.45 -5.13 0.61
CA ILE A 65 0.43 -6.31 0.64
C ILE A 65 -0.31 -7.42 1.37
N GLY A 66 -0.45 -8.57 0.74
CA GLY A 66 -1.19 -9.71 1.28
C GLY A 66 -0.32 -10.91 1.60
N VAL A 67 -0.78 -11.74 2.53
CA VAL A 67 -0.19 -13.04 2.88
C VAL A 67 -1.16 -14.13 2.52
N ARG A 68 -0.73 -15.09 1.70
CA ARG A 68 -1.50 -16.29 1.38
C ARG A 68 -1.49 -17.30 2.54
N PRO A 69 -2.40 -18.29 2.56
CA PRO A 69 -2.41 -19.33 3.60
C PRO A 69 -1.09 -20.11 3.76
N ASP A 70 -0.27 -20.16 2.71
CA ASP A 70 1.05 -20.78 2.72
C ASP A 70 2.18 -19.85 3.23
N GLY A 71 1.85 -18.66 3.70
CA GLY A 71 2.80 -17.67 4.21
C GLY A 71 3.47 -16.80 3.15
N ARG A 72 3.23 -17.02 1.84
CA ARG A 72 3.81 -16.18 0.79
C ARG A 72 3.22 -14.77 0.82
N LYS A 73 4.10 -13.78 0.79
CA LYS A 73 3.76 -12.35 0.67
C LYS A 73 3.69 -11.96 -0.79
N GLU A 74 2.67 -11.20 -1.15
CA GLU A 74 2.57 -10.61 -2.48
C GLU A 74 1.92 -9.22 -2.45
N ARG A 75 2.23 -8.41 -3.46
CA ARG A 75 1.48 -7.18 -3.71
C ARG A 75 0.10 -7.59 -4.21
N VAL A 76 -0.95 -7.19 -3.52
CA VAL A 76 -2.34 -7.45 -3.92
C VAL A 76 -2.76 -6.35 -4.89
N ALA A 77 -2.57 -5.11 -4.48
CA ALA A 77 -2.98 -3.93 -5.23
C ALA A 77 -2.01 -2.76 -4.99
N VAL A 78 -1.87 -1.93 -6.03
CA VAL A 78 -1.32 -0.58 -5.99
C VAL A 78 -2.28 0.26 -6.81
N GLY A 79 -2.94 1.22 -6.17
CA GLY A 79 -3.91 2.11 -6.81
C GLY A 79 -3.49 3.57 -6.68
N ASP A 80 -3.86 4.38 -7.66
CA ASP A 80 -3.76 5.83 -7.62
C ASP A 80 -4.88 6.40 -6.75
N GLY A 81 -4.60 6.60 -5.47
CA GLY A 81 -5.46 7.38 -4.61
C GLY A 81 -5.26 8.86 -4.91
N TYR A 82 -6.23 9.51 -5.56
CA TYR A 82 -6.22 10.98 -5.61
C TYR A 82 -6.14 11.57 -4.18
N ARG A 83 -6.73 10.86 -3.20
CA ARG A 83 -6.56 11.04 -1.74
C ARG A 83 -6.75 9.69 -1.01
N GLU A 84 -6.33 9.56 0.25
CA GLU A 84 -6.71 8.47 1.18
C GLU A 84 -8.17 8.57 1.66
N SER A 85 -9.08 8.80 0.72
CA SER A 85 -10.50 8.91 0.99
C SER A 85 -11.14 7.52 1.08
N LYS A 86 -12.29 7.44 1.76
CA LYS A 86 -13.13 6.23 1.72
C LYS A 86 -13.46 5.81 0.29
N ALA A 87 -13.79 6.78 -0.58
CA ALA A 87 -14.16 6.50 -1.97
C ALA A 87 -13.02 5.84 -2.75
N SER A 88 -11.79 6.35 -2.63
CA SER A 88 -10.61 5.78 -3.29
C SER A 88 -10.32 4.35 -2.83
N TRP A 89 -10.43 4.09 -1.52
CA TRP A 89 -10.27 2.74 -0.98
C TRP A 89 -11.41 1.81 -1.41
N GLN A 90 -12.64 2.30 -1.43
CA GLN A 90 -13.80 1.52 -1.84
C GLN A 90 -13.70 1.13 -3.32
N GLU A 91 -13.28 2.04 -4.19
CA GLU A 91 -13.01 1.75 -5.61
C GLU A 91 -11.98 0.63 -5.76
N LEU A 92 -10.83 0.75 -5.07
CA LEU A 92 -9.78 -0.27 -5.10
C LEU A 92 -10.28 -1.64 -4.62
N LEU A 93 -11.05 -1.68 -3.52
CA LEU A 93 -11.58 -2.91 -2.94
C LEU A 93 -12.67 -3.55 -3.82
N LEU A 94 -13.52 -2.74 -4.45
CA LEU A 94 -14.53 -3.21 -5.38
C LEU A 94 -13.91 -3.76 -6.67
N ASP A 95 -12.85 -3.12 -7.17
CA ASP A 95 -12.06 -3.63 -8.30
C ASP A 95 -11.44 -5.01 -7.98
N LEU A 96 -10.92 -5.22 -6.75
CA LEU A 96 -10.47 -6.56 -6.33
C LEU A 96 -11.59 -7.61 -6.41
N LYS A 97 -12.81 -7.27 -5.98
CA LYS A 97 -13.98 -8.17 -6.11
C LYS A 97 -14.34 -8.42 -7.56
N ALA A 98 -14.33 -7.38 -8.40
CA ALA A 98 -14.62 -7.49 -9.82
C ALA A 98 -13.61 -8.40 -10.54
N ARG A 99 -12.34 -8.39 -10.10
CA ARG A 99 -11.29 -9.33 -10.54
C ARG A 99 -11.42 -10.74 -9.97
N GLY A 100 -12.48 -11.03 -9.22
CA GLY A 100 -12.81 -12.37 -8.72
C GLY A 100 -12.41 -12.63 -7.27
N LEU A 101 -11.85 -11.67 -6.51
CA LEU A 101 -11.52 -11.91 -5.11
C LEU A 101 -12.80 -12.17 -4.30
N GLN A 102 -12.96 -13.42 -3.87
CA GLN A 102 -14.20 -13.90 -3.24
C GLN A 102 -14.40 -13.39 -1.80
N ALA A 103 -13.32 -13.16 -1.07
CA ALA A 103 -13.36 -12.72 0.31
C ALA A 103 -12.15 -11.83 0.65
N GLY A 104 -12.34 -10.92 1.60
CA GLY A 104 -11.27 -10.14 2.21
C GLY A 104 -10.33 -11.00 3.08
N PRO A 105 -9.26 -10.41 3.64
CA PRO A 105 -8.36 -11.12 4.52
C PRO A 105 -9.03 -11.43 5.86
N LEU A 106 -8.48 -12.38 6.62
CA LEU A 106 -8.94 -12.60 8.00
C LEU A 106 -8.60 -11.42 8.92
N LEU A 107 -7.47 -10.75 8.67
CA LEU A 107 -7.03 -9.56 9.38
C LEU A 107 -6.40 -8.54 8.42
N ALA A 108 -6.91 -7.31 8.44
CA ALA A 108 -6.28 -6.15 7.81
C ALA A 108 -5.53 -5.33 8.87
N VAL A 109 -4.30 -4.93 8.54
CA VAL A 109 -3.42 -4.13 9.39
C VAL A 109 -3.12 -2.82 8.67
N GLY A 110 -3.53 -1.70 9.26
CA GLY A 110 -3.43 -0.38 8.63
C GLY A 110 -3.09 0.72 9.61
N ASP A 111 -2.81 1.90 9.06
CA ASP A 111 -2.56 3.12 9.81
C ASP A 111 -3.86 3.78 10.34
N GLY A 112 -3.74 5.06 10.77
CA GLY A 112 -4.76 5.99 11.28
C GLY A 112 -5.98 6.16 10.41
N ALA A 113 -5.78 6.14 9.11
CA ALA A 113 -6.66 6.78 8.18
C ALA A 113 -8.04 6.11 8.16
N MET A 114 -9.08 6.90 8.43
CA MET A 114 -10.45 6.38 8.49
C MET A 114 -10.96 5.88 7.13
N GLY A 115 -10.36 6.33 6.02
CA GLY A 115 -10.81 5.97 4.66
C GLY A 115 -10.80 4.48 4.39
N PHE A 116 -9.70 3.79 4.72
CA PHE A 116 -9.61 2.34 4.52
C PHE A 116 -10.60 1.59 5.40
N TRP A 117 -10.66 1.93 6.69
CA TRP A 117 -11.50 1.24 7.67
C TRP A 117 -12.99 1.34 7.31
N ALA A 118 -13.45 2.52 6.92
CA ALA A 118 -14.83 2.72 6.48
C ALA A 118 -15.16 1.97 5.18
N ALA A 119 -14.18 1.77 4.28
CA ALA A 119 -14.39 1.05 3.03
C ALA A 119 -14.35 -0.48 3.21
N ILE A 120 -13.41 -1.00 4.00
CA ILE A 120 -13.26 -2.45 4.21
C ILE A 120 -14.44 -3.05 4.97
N GLU A 121 -15.02 -2.31 5.91
CA GLU A 121 -16.23 -2.72 6.65
C GLU A 121 -17.44 -2.90 5.72
N GLU A 122 -17.55 -2.09 4.66
CA GLU A 122 -18.63 -2.21 3.68
C GLU A 122 -18.36 -3.30 2.64
N VAL A 123 -17.13 -3.38 2.12
CA VAL A 123 -16.81 -4.27 0.99
C VAL A 123 -16.54 -5.71 1.43
N PHE A 124 -15.91 -5.88 2.60
CA PHE A 124 -15.52 -7.16 3.20
C PHE A 124 -15.76 -7.17 4.73
N PRO A 125 -17.04 -7.17 5.19
CA PRO A 125 -17.40 -6.99 6.61
C PRO A 125 -16.86 -8.04 7.58
N ALA A 126 -16.48 -9.23 7.08
CA ALA A 126 -15.87 -10.27 7.90
C ALA A 126 -14.38 -10.01 8.23
N THR A 127 -13.76 -9.01 7.59
CA THR A 127 -12.36 -8.66 7.80
C THR A 127 -12.19 -8.02 9.17
N ARG A 128 -11.30 -8.57 10.00
CA ARG A 128 -10.96 -7.94 11.28
C ARG A 128 -9.95 -6.82 11.05
N GLY A 129 -10.08 -5.72 11.79
CA GLY A 129 -9.12 -4.61 11.75
C GLY A 129 -8.09 -4.67 12.88
N GLN A 130 -6.84 -4.34 12.58
CA GLN A 130 -5.80 -4.08 13.56
C GLN A 130 -4.99 -2.84 13.18
N ARG A 131 -4.64 -2.06 14.20
CA ARG A 131 -3.73 -0.92 14.06
C ARG A 131 -2.30 -1.38 13.82
N CYS A 132 -1.61 -0.80 12.84
CA CYS A 132 -0.20 -1.07 12.60
C CYS A 132 0.65 -0.60 13.79
N TRP A 133 1.35 -1.54 14.43
CA TRP A 133 2.24 -1.27 15.57
C TRP A 133 3.34 -0.26 15.23
N PHE A 134 3.93 -0.33 14.02
CA PHE A 134 4.96 0.60 13.56
C PHE A 134 4.44 2.04 13.55
N HIS A 135 3.30 2.28 12.90
CA HIS A 135 2.67 3.61 12.89
C HIS A 135 2.20 4.03 14.27
N LYS A 136 1.65 3.11 15.07
CA LYS A 136 1.19 3.44 16.43
C LYS A 136 2.36 3.85 17.34
N MET A 137 3.47 3.13 17.30
CA MET A 137 4.70 3.50 18.01
C MET A 137 5.19 4.87 17.53
N GLY A 138 5.24 5.11 16.22
CA GLY A 138 5.59 6.42 15.66
C GLY A 138 4.73 7.56 16.22
N ASN A 139 3.41 7.36 16.29
CA ASN A 139 2.48 8.34 16.85
C ASN A 139 2.74 8.62 18.33
N VAL A 140 3.05 7.59 19.13
CA VAL A 140 3.41 7.76 20.54
C VAL A 140 4.73 8.52 20.68
N LEU A 141 5.76 8.12 19.92
CA LEU A 141 7.08 8.75 19.99
C LEU A 141 7.04 10.22 19.56
N ASN A 142 6.21 10.58 18.58
CA ASN A 142 6.03 11.96 18.13
C ASN A 142 5.41 12.89 19.18
N ALA A 143 4.71 12.34 20.18
CA ALA A 143 4.18 13.09 21.32
C ALA A 143 5.23 13.33 22.42
N LEU A 144 6.42 12.73 22.31
CA LEU A 144 7.48 12.79 23.32
C LEU A 144 8.67 13.66 22.88
N PRO A 145 9.37 14.32 23.82
CA PRO A 145 10.65 14.96 23.54
C PRO A 145 11.65 13.95 22.97
N LYS A 146 12.47 14.38 21.98
CA LYS A 146 13.46 13.51 21.32
C LYS A 146 14.38 12.78 22.30
N SER A 147 14.73 13.41 23.43
CA SER A 147 15.57 12.82 24.47
C SER A 147 14.95 11.59 25.16
N GLN A 148 13.63 11.45 25.13
CA GLN A 148 12.91 10.35 25.78
C GLN A 148 12.52 9.24 24.80
N GLN A 149 12.54 9.51 23.49
CA GLN A 149 12.04 8.58 22.47
C GLN A 149 12.79 7.25 22.44
N GLY A 150 14.10 7.24 22.69
CA GLY A 150 14.89 6.00 22.69
C GLY A 150 14.42 5.00 23.74
N ARG A 151 14.24 5.46 24.99
CA ARG A 151 13.71 4.62 26.09
C ARG A 151 12.27 4.21 25.83
N ALA A 152 11.40 5.17 25.47
CA ALA A 152 10.00 4.88 25.22
C ALA A 152 9.79 3.86 24.09
N LYS A 153 10.63 3.88 23.05
CA LYS A 153 10.57 2.89 21.97
C LYS A 153 10.90 1.48 22.47
N ALA A 154 11.94 1.34 23.30
CA ALA A 154 12.30 0.04 23.87
C ALA A 154 11.17 -0.50 24.77
N ASP A 155 10.60 0.35 25.61
CA ASP A 155 9.50 -0.02 26.51
C ASP A 155 8.26 -0.45 25.71
N LEU A 156 7.90 0.26 24.63
CA LEU A 156 6.78 -0.09 23.74
C LEU A 156 6.98 -1.41 22.99
N GLN A 157 8.22 -1.79 22.69
CA GLN A 157 8.54 -3.04 21.99
C GLN A 157 8.55 -4.27 22.91
N ALA A 158 8.55 -4.05 24.23
CA ALA A 158 8.53 -5.11 25.24
C ALA A 158 7.12 -5.55 25.67
N ILE A 159 6.08 -4.89 25.14
CA ILE A 159 4.65 -5.19 25.35
C ILE A 159 4.16 -6.10 24.22
#